data_AF-A0A1V2QBI6-F1
#
_entry.id   AF-A0A1V2QBI6-F1
#
_cell.length_a   1.000
_cell.length_b   1.000
_cell.length_c   1.000
_cell.angle_alpha   90.00
_cell.angle_beta   90.00
_cell.angle_gamma   90.00
#
_symmetry.space_group_name_H-M   'P 1'
#
loop_
_entity.id
_entity.type
_entity.pdbx_description
1 polymer ?
#
loop_
_entity_poly.entity_id
_entity_poly.type
_entity_poly.pdbx_seq_one_letter_code
_entity_poly.pdbx_strand_id
1 'polypeptide(L)'
;MVLAVSEQDAAVWDVATLSGRMAYVTMCLTACWGVLTATGWVRKITGRAALRTTHQVLATFAMATAVVHGMAFVLLENGSLAIYQLLLPLVGGGEVRHALGVVGLELMIAASVTAALGRTVFYRNWLRLHRLAYIGVWLSAMHAWLGAAANGHVAVVWLGGITVLMPAITLTMLRFLPPHVLVRMGVIEAAPPQAENDEPRPDEPRLGQRRLDQQRLDDDQPTVENGPTGLRVAVDHARCRHFALCQDQAPKVFRVLDDGRLRYARNPDADQTPQVHAAARVCPMRAIRVNSADTEVPVPPAPVSARHRAR
;
A
#
# COMPACT_ATOMS: atom_id res chain seq x y z
N MET A 1 41.39 29.27 23.31
CA MET A 1 42.02 28.58 22.17
C MET A 1 40.89 28.14 21.25
N VAL A 2 40.60 28.92 20.21
CA VAL A 2 39.59 28.57 19.21
C VAL A 2 40.27 27.54 18.31
N LEU A 3 39.91 26.26 18.46
CA LEU A 3 40.34 25.24 17.51
C LEU A 3 39.78 25.65 16.15
N ALA A 4 40.65 25.89 15.17
CA ALA A 4 40.22 26.09 13.80
C ALA A 4 39.40 24.87 13.38
N VAL A 5 38.17 25.09 12.90
CA VAL A 5 37.37 24.05 12.27
C VAL A 5 38.21 23.47 11.14
N SER A 6 38.49 22.17 11.16
CA SER A 6 39.26 21.55 10.08
C SER A 6 38.47 21.69 8.77
N GLU A 7 39.16 21.89 7.64
CA GLU A 7 38.48 21.96 6.33
C GLU A 7 37.65 20.70 6.06
N GLN A 8 38.10 19.57 6.61
CA GLN A 8 37.36 18.31 6.61
C GLN A 8 36.03 18.41 7.37
N ASP A 9 36.03 18.90 8.61
CA ASP A 9 34.79 19.08 9.38
C ASP A 9 33.82 19.99 8.62
N ALA A 10 34.30 21.10 8.04
CA ALA A 10 33.46 22.00 7.26
C ALA A 10 32.81 21.30 6.03
N ALA A 11 33.58 20.52 5.28
CA ALA A 11 33.06 19.75 4.15
C ALA A 11 32.04 18.70 4.57
N VAL A 12 32.29 17.98 5.67
CA VAL A 12 31.37 16.98 6.22
C VAL A 12 30.07 17.63 6.69
N TRP A 13 30.14 18.81 7.31
CA TRP A 13 28.97 19.59 7.72
C TRP A 13 28.10 20.04 6.54
N ASP A 14 28.70 20.45 5.42
CA ASP A 14 27.96 20.81 4.21
C ASP A 14 27.22 19.59 3.62
N VAL A 15 27.89 18.44 3.58
CA VAL A 15 27.26 17.18 3.14
C VAL A 15 26.12 16.78 4.07
N ALA A 16 26.32 16.83 5.39
CA ALA A 16 25.28 16.53 6.38
C ALA A 16 24.07 17.45 6.22
N THR A 17 24.30 18.75 6.02
CA THR A 17 23.23 19.74 5.87
C THR A 17 22.46 19.55 4.57
N LEU A 18 23.14 19.37 3.44
CA LEU A 18 22.49 19.20 2.14
C LEU A 18 21.71 17.89 2.07
N SER A 19 22.31 16.78 2.52
CA SER A 19 21.66 15.47 2.55
C SER A 19 20.43 15.48 3.46
N GLY A 20 20.49 16.12 4.63
CA GLY A 20 19.34 16.26 5.53
C GLY A 20 18.18 17.04 4.92
N ARG A 21 18.45 18.14 4.21
CA ARG A 21 17.42 18.91 3.49
C ARG A 21 16.78 18.09 2.37
N MET A 22 17.59 17.38 1.59
CA MET A 22 17.11 16.49 0.52
C MET A 22 16.27 15.34 1.08
N ALA A 23 16.71 14.73 2.17
CA ALA A 23 15.97 13.67 2.87
C ALA A 23 14.60 14.17 3.33
N TYR A 24 14.54 15.35 3.97
CA TYR A 24 13.27 15.93 4.44
C TYR A 24 12.28 16.17 3.30
N VAL A 25 12.72 16.83 2.22
CA VAL A 25 11.85 17.14 1.07
C VAL A 25 11.33 15.87 0.42
N THR A 26 12.23 14.94 0.11
CA THR A 26 11.85 13.70 -0.58
C THR A 26 11.06 12.75 0.30
N MET A 27 11.28 12.74 1.61
CA MET A 27 10.43 12.04 2.58
C MET A 27 9.00 12.58 2.56
N CYS A 28 8.81 13.91 2.61
CA CYS A 28 7.48 14.52 2.55
C CYS A 28 6.75 14.17 1.24
N LEU A 29 7.45 14.28 0.11
CA LEU A 29 6.92 13.87 -1.21
C LEU A 29 6.60 12.38 -1.25
N THR A 30 7.45 11.53 -0.68
CA THR A 30 7.23 10.08 -0.58
C THR A 30 5.96 9.77 0.21
N ALA A 31 5.72 10.48 1.32
CA ALA A 31 4.53 10.31 2.16
C ALA A 31 3.26 10.71 1.39
N CYS A 32 3.27 11.87 0.72
CA CYS A 32 2.19 12.29 -0.18
C CYS A 32 1.90 11.20 -1.23
N TRP A 33 2.94 10.76 -1.95
CA TRP A 33 2.80 9.77 -3.01
C TRP A 33 2.32 8.41 -2.50
N GLY A 34 2.75 8.01 -1.30
CA GLY A 34 2.31 6.79 -0.63
C GLY A 34 0.81 6.82 -0.35
N VAL A 35 0.28 7.95 0.13
CA VAL A 35 -1.16 8.15 0.32
C VAL A 35 -1.89 8.10 -1.02
N LEU A 36 -1.43 8.83 -2.04
CA LEU A 36 -2.08 8.86 -3.36
C LEU A 36 -2.08 7.48 -4.03
N THR A 37 -1.02 6.68 -3.84
CA THR A 37 -0.94 5.30 -4.31
C THR A 37 -1.94 4.40 -3.59
N ALA A 38 -2.16 4.61 -2.29
CA ALA A 38 -3.07 3.80 -1.48
C ALA A 38 -4.56 4.17 -1.68
N THR A 39 -4.88 5.44 -1.96
CA THR A 39 -6.26 5.91 -2.19
C THR A 39 -6.67 5.85 -3.65
N GLY A 40 -5.72 6.00 -4.58
CA GLY A 40 -5.97 5.99 -6.02
C GLY A 40 -6.68 7.25 -6.54
N TRP A 41 -6.71 8.34 -5.77
CA TRP A 41 -7.42 9.58 -6.13
C TRP A 41 -6.96 10.19 -7.47
N VAL A 42 -5.68 10.07 -7.79
CA VAL A 42 -5.09 10.67 -9.01
C VAL A 42 -4.89 9.63 -10.13
N ARG A 43 -5.47 8.43 -10.00
CA ARG A 43 -5.23 7.32 -10.94
C ARG A 43 -5.58 7.66 -12.38
N LYS A 44 -6.63 8.47 -12.61
CA LYS A 44 -7.08 8.86 -13.95
C LYS A 44 -6.06 9.70 -14.73
N ILE A 45 -5.17 10.41 -14.02
CA ILE A 45 -4.21 11.34 -14.63
C ILE A 45 -2.86 10.64 -14.86
N THR A 46 -2.35 9.93 -13.85
CA THR A 46 -0.96 9.42 -13.86
C THR A 46 -0.84 7.92 -14.11
N GLY A 47 -1.93 7.15 -13.96
CA GLY A 47 -1.89 5.69 -13.99
C GLY A 47 -1.25 5.06 -12.74
N ARG A 48 -1.58 3.80 -12.47
CA ARG A 48 -1.15 3.11 -11.23
C ARG A 48 0.34 2.79 -11.19
N ALA A 49 0.87 2.32 -12.31
CA ALA A 49 2.27 1.91 -12.40
C ALA A 49 3.19 3.10 -12.11
N ALA A 50 2.89 4.26 -12.71
CA ALA A 50 3.64 5.48 -12.45
C ALA A 50 3.57 5.91 -10.98
N LEU A 51 2.36 5.94 -10.36
CA LEU A 51 2.23 6.30 -8.95
C LEU A 51 3.09 5.41 -8.05
N ARG A 52 3.05 4.08 -8.25
CA ARG A 52 3.85 3.15 -7.46
C ARG A 52 5.35 3.32 -7.71
N THR A 53 5.78 3.38 -8.96
CA THR A 53 7.20 3.53 -9.32
C THR A 53 7.75 4.85 -8.78
N THR A 54 7.03 5.95 -8.89
CA THR A 54 7.45 7.24 -8.33
C THR A 54 7.54 7.20 -6.80
N HIS A 55 6.58 6.58 -6.11
CA HIS A 55 6.71 6.37 -4.66
C HIS A 55 7.97 5.56 -4.30
N GLN A 56 8.28 4.50 -5.07
CA GLN A 56 9.48 3.69 -4.85
C GLN A 56 10.78 4.47 -5.07
N VAL A 57 10.87 5.26 -6.15
CA VAL A 57 12.03 6.10 -6.46
C VAL A 57 12.25 7.15 -5.37
N LEU A 58 11.19 7.89 -5.01
CA LEU A 58 11.25 8.90 -3.95
C LEU A 58 11.64 8.29 -2.60
N ALA A 59 11.06 7.14 -2.23
CA ALA A 59 11.38 6.44 -0.99
C ALA A 59 12.84 5.99 -0.93
N THR A 60 13.36 5.46 -2.03
CA THR A 60 14.75 4.99 -2.12
C THR A 60 15.71 6.17 -2.00
N PHE A 61 15.43 7.29 -2.67
CA PHE A 61 16.24 8.49 -2.58
C PHE A 61 16.20 9.13 -1.19
N ALA A 62 15.01 9.22 -0.57
CA ALA A 62 14.84 9.71 0.79
C ALA A 62 15.62 8.85 1.79
N MET A 63 15.58 7.53 1.64
CA MET A 63 16.34 6.60 2.47
C MET A 63 17.85 6.78 2.31
N ALA A 64 18.35 6.85 1.07
CA ALA A 64 19.77 7.03 0.80
C ALA A 64 20.31 8.35 1.39
N THR A 65 19.58 9.45 1.18
CA THR A 65 19.97 10.78 1.72
C THR A 65 19.86 10.84 3.25
N ALA A 66 18.89 10.16 3.86
CA ALA A 66 18.78 10.09 5.32
C ALA A 66 19.92 9.27 5.95
N VAL A 67 20.33 8.16 5.33
CA VAL A 67 21.48 7.36 5.78
C VAL A 67 22.76 8.17 5.65
N VAL A 68 22.99 8.85 4.52
CA VAL A 68 24.15 9.74 4.33
C VAL A 68 24.17 10.85 5.38
N HIS A 69 23.02 11.49 5.66
CA HIS A 69 22.89 12.51 6.69
C HIS A 69 23.32 12.00 8.07
N GLY A 70 22.81 10.84 8.50
CA GLY A 70 23.18 10.25 9.78
C GLY A 70 24.65 9.82 9.84
N MET A 71 25.16 9.20 8.77
CA MET A 71 26.54 8.71 8.69
C MET A 71 27.57 9.83 8.64
N ALA A 72 27.24 11.01 8.09
CA ALA A 72 28.15 12.14 8.04
C ALA A 72 28.63 12.56 9.44
N PHE A 73 27.76 12.50 10.45
CA PHE A 73 28.11 12.85 11.84
C PHE A 73 29.06 11.87 12.52
N VAL A 74 29.22 10.65 11.98
CA VAL A 74 30.24 9.69 12.45
C VAL A 74 31.64 10.08 11.97
N LEU A 75 31.72 10.85 10.88
CA LEU A 75 32.97 11.24 10.23
C LEU A 75 33.57 12.56 10.74
N LEU A 76 32.85 13.27 11.62
CA LEU A 76 33.34 14.51 12.23
C LEU A 76 34.53 14.21 13.17
N GLU A 77 35.55 15.06 13.14
CA GLU A 77 36.68 14.95 14.06
C GLU A 77 36.32 15.51 15.44
N ASN A 78 35.61 16.64 15.47
CA ASN A 78 35.10 17.26 16.69
C ASN A 78 33.59 17.03 16.84
N GLY A 79 33.19 16.34 17.91
CA GLY A 79 31.78 16.08 18.20
C GLY A 79 31.17 14.94 17.39
N SER A 80 31.97 13.93 17.03
CA SER A 80 31.47 12.73 16.38
C SER A 80 30.38 12.04 17.19
N LEU A 81 29.36 11.58 16.47
CA LEU A 81 28.42 10.61 17.01
C LEU A 81 29.08 9.23 16.97
N ALA A 82 29.09 8.56 18.12
CA ALA A 82 29.55 7.17 18.14
C ALA A 82 28.55 6.28 17.40
N ILE A 83 29.03 5.26 16.69
CA ILE A 83 28.19 4.35 15.88
C ILE A 83 27.06 3.72 16.71
N TYR A 84 27.31 3.41 17.99
CA TYR A 84 26.27 2.84 18.86
C TYR A 84 25.13 3.81 19.16
N GLN A 85 25.36 5.13 19.13
CA GLN A 85 24.30 6.15 19.30
C GLN A 85 23.37 6.22 18.08
N LEU A 86 23.79 5.65 16.94
CA LEU A 86 22.97 5.49 15.74
C LEU A 86 22.11 4.22 15.77
N LEU A 87 22.38 3.29 16.70
CA LEU A 87 21.69 2.00 16.84
C LEU A 87 20.84 1.89 18.12
N LEU A 88 21.17 2.70 19.14
CA LEU A 88 20.48 2.68 20.42
C LEU A 88 20.02 4.10 20.75
N PRO A 89 18.73 4.41 20.59
CA PRO A 89 18.22 5.74 20.88
C PRO A 89 18.40 6.07 22.37
N LEU A 90 18.76 7.32 22.66
CA LEU A 90 18.87 7.90 24.03
C LEU A 90 20.00 7.35 24.91
N VAL A 91 20.82 6.40 24.42
CA VAL A 91 21.99 5.91 25.17
C VAL A 91 23.10 6.94 25.11
N GLY A 92 23.67 7.29 26.28
CA GLY A 92 24.80 8.23 26.39
C GLY A 92 24.41 9.70 26.58
N GLY A 93 23.16 10.02 26.94
CA GLY A 93 22.74 11.39 27.28
C GLY A 93 22.52 12.32 26.09
N GLY A 94 22.29 11.76 24.90
CA GLY A 94 22.05 12.53 23.68
C GLY A 94 20.77 13.36 23.72
N GLU A 95 20.79 14.51 23.03
CA GLU A 95 19.64 15.41 22.89
C GLU A 95 18.40 14.71 22.32
N VAL A 96 17.22 15.03 22.86
CA VAL A 96 15.93 14.43 22.42
C VAL A 96 15.73 14.59 20.91
N ARG A 97 16.13 15.73 20.33
CA ARG A 97 16.04 15.95 18.89
C ARG A 97 16.81 14.89 18.08
N HIS A 98 17.99 14.44 18.54
CA HIS A 98 18.77 13.42 17.84
C HIS A 98 18.12 12.04 17.96
N ALA A 99 17.61 11.70 19.14
CA ALA A 99 16.89 10.45 19.36
C ALA A 99 15.66 10.30 18.45
N LEU A 100 14.91 11.38 18.22
CA LEU A 100 13.78 11.37 17.27
C LEU A 100 14.24 11.05 15.84
N GLY A 101 15.40 11.57 15.42
CA GLY A 101 15.99 11.29 14.11
C GLY A 101 16.42 9.83 13.98
N VAL A 102 17.08 9.29 15.00
CA VAL A 102 17.52 7.87 15.04
C VAL A 102 16.33 6.92 14.98
N VAL A 103 15.34 7.08 15.88
CA VAL A 103 14.14 6.23 15.88
C VAL A 103 13.36 6.38 14.57
N GLY A 104 13.26 7.59 14.03
CA GLY A 104 12.64 7.85 12.74
C GLY A 104 13.31 7.08 11.61
N LEU A 105 14.64 7.14 11.52
CA LEU A 105 15.45 6.43 10.53
C LEU A 105 15.31 4.92 10.68
N GLU A 106 15.41 4.37 11.90
CA GLU A 106 15.25 2.94 12.17
C GLU A 106 13.88 2.41 11.72
N LEU A 107 12.80 3.13 12.03
CA LEU A 107 11.46 2.77 11.59
C LEU A 107 11.32 2.81 10.07
N MET A 108 11.92 3.81 9.41
CA MET A 108 11.90 3.91 7.96
C MET A 108 12.75 2.82 7.29
N ILE A 109 13.91 2.45 7.86
CA ILE A 109 14.74 1.33 7.40
C ILE A 109 13.95 0.03 7.55
N ALA A 110 13.37 -0.23 8.72
CA ALA A 110 12.56 -1.41 8.97
C ALA A 110 11.38 -1.50 7.98
N ALA A 111 10.70 -0.38 7.72
CA ALA A 111 9.61 -0.32 6.74
C ALA A 111 10.09 -0.60 5.31
N SER A 112 11.25 -0.09 4.91
CA SER A 112 11.85 -0.29 3.58
C SER A 112 12.35 -1.72 3.38
N VAL A 113 13.05 -2.28 4.37
CA VAL A 113 13.50 -3.68 4.37
C VAL A 113 12.30 -4.62 4.32
N THR A 114 11.27 -4.36 5.12
CA THR A 114 10.04 -5.15 5.08
C THR A 114 9.32 -5.03 3.75
N ALA A 115 9.36 -3.86 3.09
CA ALA A 115 8.81 -3.68 1.74
C ALA A 115 9.55 -4.53 0.71
N ALA A 116 10.88 -4.52 0.75
CA ALA A 116 11.72 -5.30 -0.15
C ALA A 116 11.51 -6.81 0.06
N LEU A 117 11.45 -7.25 1.31
CA LEU A 117 11.24 -8.66 1.72
C LEU A 117 9.78 -9.13 1.66
N GLY A 118 8.82 -8.22 1.43
CA GLY A 118 7.40 -8.54 1.37
C GLY A 118 7.03 -9.58 0.29
N ARG A 119 7.93 -9.81 -0.67
CA ARG A 119 7.80 -10.85 -1.71
C ARG A 119 8.15 -12.27 -1.23
N THR A 120 8.74 -12.44 -0.05
CA THR A 120 9.23 -13.75 0.44
C THR A 120 8.68 -14.08 1.84
N VAL A 121 9.23 -13.49 2.91
CA VAL A 121 9.06 -13.97 4.28
C VAL A 121 7.94 -13.27 5.05
N PHE A 122 7.66 -11.99 4.74
CA PHE A 122 6.75 -11.15 5.53
C PHE A 122 5.44 -10.78 4.85
N TYR A 123 5.08 -11.47 3.76
CA TYR A 123 3.90 -11.16 2.93
C TYR A 123 2.66 -10.70 3.75
N ARG A 124 2.31 -11.44 4.81
CA ARG A 124 1.03 -11.27 5.54
C ARG A 124 1.01 -10.03 6.43
N ASN A 125 2.18 -9.61 6.96
CA ASN A 125 2.28 -8.52 7.93
C ASN A 125 2.99 -7.28 7.36
N TRP A 126 3.56 -7.39 6.16
CA TRP A 126 4.32 -6.33 5.51
C TRP A 126 3.60 -4.98 5.54
N LEU A 127 2.31 -4.94 5.17
CA LEU A 127 1.54 -3.70 5.11
C LEU A 127 1.27 -3.09 6.51
N ARG A 128 1.26 -3.90 7.57
CA ARG A 128 1.11 -3.40 8.94
C ARG A 128 2.42 -2.76 9.38
N LEU A 129 3.53 -3.44 9.16
CA LEU A 129 4.87 -2.96 9.49
C LEU A 129 5.22 -1.71 8.68
N HIS A 130 4.90 -1.67 7.40
CA HIS A 130 5.11 -0.49 6.57
C HIS A 130 4.27 0.72 7.03
N ARG A 131 3.14 0.49 7.73
CA ARG A 131 2.35 1.59 8.31
C ARG A 131 3.06 2.28 9.47
N LEU A 132 4.02 1.62 10.12
CA LEU A 132 4.90 2.26 11.11
C LEU A 132 5.78 3.34 10.47
N ALA A 133 5.95 3.32 9.14
CA ALA A 133 6.64 4.40 8.42
C ALA A 133 5.96 5.76 8.62
N TYR A 134 4.64 5.83 8.88
CA TYR A 134 4.00 7.09 9.22
C TYR A 134 4.57 7.68 10.52
N ILE A 135 4.78 6.84 11.54
CA ILE A 135 5.41 7.27 12.79
C ILE A 135 6.85 7.72 12.50
N GLY A 136 7.60 6.95 11.70
CA GLY A 136 8.94 7.32 11.26
C GLY A 136 9.01 8.70 10.59
N VAL A 137 8.11 8.97 9.64
CA VAL A 137 8.02 10.27 8.94
C VAL A 137 7.74 11.41 9.93
N TRP A 138 6.85 11.22 10.89
CA TRP A 138 6.54 12.23 11.91
C TRP A 138 7.72 12.52 12.83
N LEU A 139 8.41 11.48 13.31
CA LEU A 139 9.60 11.64 14.16
C LEU A 139 10.73 12.33 13.40
N SER A 140 10.98 11.95 12.14
CA SER A 140 11.97 12.59 11.27
C SER A 140 11.62 14.05 10.95
N ALA A 141 10.35 14.38 10.73
CA ALA A 141 9.92 15.75 10.57
C ALA A 141 10.16 16.56 11.86
N MET A 142 9.80 16.01 13.02
CA MET A 142 10.02 16.68 14.30
C MET A 142 11.51 16.89 14.60
N HIS A 143 12.37 15.90 14.28
CA HIS A 143 13.83 16.02 14.31
C HIS A 143 14.32 17.20 13.45
N ALA A 144 13.87 17.30 12.20
CA ALA A 144 14.28 18.39 11.31
C ALA A 144 13.87 19.77 11.83
N TRP A 145 12.66 19.90 12.37
CA TRP A 145 12.15 21.16 12.91
C TRP A 145 12.85 21.58 14.21
N LEU A 146 13.05 20.65 15.14
CA LEU A 146 13.81 20.92 16.38
C LEU A 146 15.29 21.22 16.07
N GLY A 147 15.86 20.53 15.09
CA GLY A 147 17.20 20.82 14.56
C GLY A 147 17.29 22.23 14.01
N ALA A 148 16.33 22.65 13.18
CA ALA A 148 16.32 24.01 12.63
C ALA A 148 16.11 25.10 13.68
N ALA A 149 15.25 24.85 14.69
CA ALA A 149 15.02 25.75 15.81
C ALA A 149 16.30 25.97 16.62
N ALA A 150 16.97 24.89 16.99
CA ALA A 150 18.18 24.95 17.80
C ALA A 150 19.41 25.50 17.05
N ASN A 151 19.41 25.49 15.71
CA ASN A 151 20.47 26.07 14.88
C ASN A 151 20.12 27.46 14.31
N GLY A 152 19.01 28.09 14.74
CA GLY A 152 18.62 29.44 14.30
C GLY A 152 18.15 29.55 12.84
N HIS A 153 17.91 28.42 12.15
CA HIS A 153 17.52 28.38 10.73
C HIS A 153 16.01 28.26 10.51
N VAL A 154 15.20 28.69 11.48
CA VAL A 154 13.73 28.57 11.44
C VAL A 154 13.13 29.21 10.20
N ALA A 155 13.66 30.35 9.73
CA ALA A 155 13.16 31.05 8.54
C ALA A 155 13.26 30.21 7.24
N VAL A 156 14.35 29.45 7.07
CA VAL A 156 14.55 28.57 5.90
C VAL A 156 13.58 27.39 5.94
N VAL A 157 13.30 26.86 7.13
CA VAL A 157 12.34 25.76 7.33
C VAL A 157 10.89 26.23 7.25
N TRP A 158 10.61 27.49 7.54
CA TRP A 158 9.28 28.06 7.39
C TRP A 158 8.78 28.07 5.95
N LEU A 159 9.58 28.53 4.99
CA LEU A 159 9.10 28.70 3.61
C LEU A 159 9.22 27.40 2.79
N GLY A 160 10.39 26.75 2.84
CA GLY A 160 10.61 25.49 2.12
C GLY A 160 10.02 24.28 2.85
N GLY A 161 10.17 24.24 4.18
CA GLY A 161 9.81 23.08 5.00
C GLY A 161 8.30 22.90 5.18
N ILE A 162 7.55 23.98 5.42
CA ILE A 162 6.08 23.94 5.53
C ILE A 162 5.43 23.58 4.19
N THR A 163 5.94 24.13 3.08
CA THR A 163 5.35 23.93 1.74
C THR A 163 5.22 22.46 1.36
N VAL A 164 6.22 21.64 1.69
CA VAL A 164 6.18 20.19 1.43
C VAL A 164 5.54 19.39 2.56
N LEU A 165 5.63 19.87 3.80
CA LEU A 165 5.07 19.19 4.97
C LEU A 165 3.55 19.32 5.05
N MET A 166 2.97 20.48 4.77
CA MET A 166 1.52 20.71 4.87
C MET A 166 0.71 19.73 3.99
N PRO A 167 1.05 19.52 2.71
CA PRO A 167 0.42 18.48 1.90
C PRO A 167 0.57 17.09 2.50
N ALA A 168 1.76 16.75 3.03
CA ALA A 168 2.01 15.44 3.63
C ALA A 168 1.15 15.21 4.88
N ILE A 169 1.06 16.21 5.77
CA ILE A 169 0.18 16.20 6.94
C ILE A 169 -1.27 16.04 6.49
N THR A 170 -1.72 16.90 5.58
CA THR A 170 -3.10 16.94 5.10
C THR A 170 -3.50 15.58 4.52
N LEU A 171 -2.74 15.05 3.56
CA LEU A 171 -3.03 13.76 2.94
C LEU A 171 -2.96 12.61 3.95
N THR A 172 -2.00 12.63 4.87
CA THR A 172 -1.90 11.61 5.93
C THR A 172 -3.11 11.65 6.85
N MET A 173 -3.57 12.83 7.25
CA MET A 173 -4.78 12.98 8.09
C MET A 173 -6.04 12.54 7.35
N LEU A 174 -6.22 12.98 6.12
CA LEU A 174 -7.36 12.56 5.29
C LEU A 174 -7.39 11.04 5.08
N ARG A 175 -6.23 10.38 5.04
CA ARG A 175 -6.15 8.91 4.92
C ARG A 175 -6.77 8.17 6.10
N PHE A 176 -6.78 8.75 7.29
CA PHE A 176 -7.37 8.15 8.49
C PHE A 176 -8.82 8.56 8.71
N LEU A 177 -9.35 9.50 7.92
CA LEU A 177 -10.74 9.93 8.02
C LEU A 177 -11.70 8.87 7.44
N PRO A 178 -12.87 8.65 8.08
CA PRO A 178 -13.87 7.72 7.57
C PRO A 178 -14.44 8.17 6.21
N PRO A 179 -14.80 7.24 5.31
CA PRO A 179 -15.32 7.59 3.99
C PRO A 179 -16.57 8.49 4.03
N HIS A 180 -17.45 8.31 5.01
CA HIS A 180 -18.66 9.12 5.14
C HIS A 180 -18.35 10.60 5.44
N VAL A 181 -17.26 10.89 6.15
CA VAL A 181 -16.83 12.27 6.42
C VAL A 181 -16.23 12.88 5.14
N LEU A 182 -15.48 12.10 4.37
CA LEU A 182 -14.91 12.55 3.09
C LEU A 182 -15.98 12.84 2.04
N VAL A 183 -17.06 12.04 1.99
CA VAL A 183 -18.23 12.31 1.13
C VAL A 183 -18.97 13.56 1.61
N ARG A 184 -19.19 13.72 2.93
CA ARG A 184 -19.82 14.93 3.49
C ARG A 184 -19.01 16.20 3.19
N MET A 185 -17.70 16.11 3.15
CA MET A 185 -16.81 17.21 2.78
C MET A 185 -16.66 17.41 1.27
N GLY A 186 -17.34 16.63 0.42
CA GLY A 186 -17.25 16.73 -1.04
C GLY A 186 -15.89 16.31 -1.62
N VAL A 187 -15.05 15.65 -0.84
CA VAL A 187 -13.70 15.21 -1.27
C VAL A 187 -13.78 13.95 -2.14
N ILE A 188 -14.84 13.15 -1.98
CA ILE A 188 -15.06 11.90 -2.71
C ILE A 188 -16.51 11.83 -3.15
N GLU A 189 -16.75 11.50 -4.42
CA GLU A 189 -18.09 11.22 -4.95
C GLU A 189 -18.68 9.98 -4.26
N ALA A 190 -19.93 10.06 -3.83
CA ALA A 190 -20.62 8.89 -3.30
C ALA A 190 -20.62 7.81 -4.39
N ALA A 191 -20.20 6.59 -4.05
CA ALA A 191 -20.33 5.49 -4.99
C ALA A 191 -21.82 5.42 -5.38
N PRO A 192 -22.16 5.44 -6.69
CA PRO A 192 -23.55 5.27 -7.08
C PRO A 192 -24.06 4.01 -6.40
N PRO A 193 -25.30 4.01 -5.87
CA PRO A 193 -25.87 2.81 -5.27
C PRO A 193 -25.56 1.67 -6.24
N GLN A 194 -24.91 0.62 -5.73
CA GLN A 194 -24.76 -0.59 -6.51
C GLN A 194 -26.15 -0.82 -7.07
N ALA A 195 -26.28 -0.82 -8.40
CA ALA A 195 -27.45 -1.41 -9.02
C ALA A 195 -27.44 -2.83 -8.46
N GLU A 196 -28.21 -2.97 -7.38
CA GLU A 196 -28.62 -4.21 -6.78
C GLU A 196 -28.94 -5.07 -7.97
N ASN A 197 -28.27 -6.23 -8.03
CA ASN A 197 -28.50 -7.18 -9.09
C ASN A 197 -30.01 -7.18 -9.33
N ASP A 198 -30.42 -6.75 -10.51
CA ASP A 198 -31.82 -6.67 -10.91
C ASP A 198 -32.26 -8.13 -11.08
N GLU A 199 -32.36 -8.81 -9.94
CA GLU A 199 -32.97 -10.11 -9.78
C GLU A 199 -34.42 -9.86 -10.16
N PRO A 200 -34.89 -10.46 -11.26
CA PRO A 200 -36.26 -10.25 -11.68
C PRO A 200 -37.18 -10.65 -10.53
N ARG A 201 -38.14 -9.77 -10.20
CA ARG A 201 -39.15 -9.98 -9.17
C ARG A 201 -39.69 -11.43 -9.28
N PRO A 202 -39.77 -12.21 -8.19
CA PRO A 202 -40.05 -13.67 -8.24
C PRO A 202 -41.40 -14.10 -8.83
N ASP A 203 -42.26 -13.16 -9.23
CA ASP A 203 -43.70 -13.41 -9.43
C ASP A 203 -44.13 -13.49 -10.90
N GLU A 204 -43.24 -13.46 -11.88
CA GLU A 204 -43.60 -13.71 -13.29
C GLU A 204 -43.22 -15.13 -13.75
N PRO A 205 -44.18 -16.00 -14.09
CA PRO A 205 -43.90 -17.35 -14.56
C PRO A 205 -43.33 -17.33 -15.99
N ARG A 206 -42.00 -17.38 -16.12
CA ARG A 206 -41.27 -17.51 -17.40
C ARG A 206 -41.26 -18.94 -17.96
N LEU A 207 -42.44 -19.55 -18.10
CA LEU A 207 -42.60 -20.91 -18.63
C LEU A 207 -42.23 -21.03 -20.12
N GLY A 208 -42.42 -19.96 -20.90
CA GLY A 208 -42.06 -19.91 -22.33
C GLY A 208 -40.58 -19.61 -22.59
N GLN A 209 -40.00 -18.68 -21.82
CA GLN A 209 -38.61 -18.24 -21.99
C GLN A 209 -37.61 -19.35 -21.63
N ARG A 210 -37.84 -20.06 -20.52
CA ARG A 210 -36.96 -21.16 -20.08
C ARG A 210 -36.86 -22.27 -21.12
N ARG A 211 -37.94 -22.58 -21.85
CA ARG A 211 -37.92 -23.67 -22.84
C ARG A 211 -37.15 -23.29 -24.10
N LEU A 212 -37.26 -22.04 -24.55
CA LEU A 212 -36.51 -21.52 -25.69
C LEU A 212 -35.02 -21.34 -25.36
N ASP A 213 -34.71 -20.86 -24.15
CA ASP A 213 -33.32 -20.71 -23.69
C ASP A 213 -32.64 -22.07 -23.50
N GLN A 214 -33.36 -23.07 -22.97
CA GLN A 214 -32.85 -24.45 -22.83
C GLN A 214 -32.55 -25.08 -24.19
N GLN A 215 -33.47 -24.94 -25.14
CA GLN A 215 -33.34 -25.55 -26.47
C GLN A 215 -32.25 -24.88 -27.31
N ARG A 216 -31.96 -23.59 -27.08
CA ARG A 216 -30.86 -22.86 -27.70
C ARG A 216 -29.50 -23.16 -27.07
N LEU A 217 -29.48 -23.59 -25.80
CA LEU A 217 -28.26 -24.05 -25.12
C LEU A 217 -27.85 -25.46 -25.56
N ASP A 218 -28.82 -26.31 -25.91
CA ASP A 218 -28.56 -27.68 -26.33
C ASP A 218 -28.04 -27.77 -27.79
N ASP A 219 -28.42 -26.83 -28.67
CA ASP A 219 -27.99 -26.81 -30.09
C ASP A 219 -26.60 -26.19 -30.33
N ASP A 220 -26.05 -25.46 -29.36
CA ASP A 220 -24.79 -24.70 -29.51
C ASP A 220 -23.65 -25.26 -28.66
N GLN A 221 -23.73 -26.54 -28.25
CA GLN A 221 -22.71 -27.19 -27.44
C GLN A 221 -21.62 -27.81 -28.35
N PRO A 222 -20.42 -27.20 -28.47
CA PRO A 222 -19.30 -27.87 -29.10
C PRO A 222 -18.93 -29.10 -28.28
N THR A 223 -18.66 -30.22 -28.95
CA THR A 223 -18.03 -31.40 -28.36
C THR A 223 -16.61 -31.03 -27.92
N VAL A 224 -16.45 -30.49 -26.71
CA VAL A 224 -15.15 -30.19 -26.11
C VAL A 224 -14.66 -31.44 -25.38
N GLU A 225 -13.79 -32.19 -26.06
CA GLU A 225 -12.89 -33.13 -25.42
C GLU A 225 -11.96 -32.40 -24.42
N ASN A 226 -11.78 -33.04 -23.26
CA ASN A 226 -10.89 -32.75 -22.13
C ASN A 226 -11.43 -31.81 -21.03
N GLY A 227 -11.70 -32.43 -19.88
CA GLY A 227 -12.35 -31.84 -18.71
C GLY A 227 -11.50 -30.85 -17.88
N PRO A 228 -12.13 -30.20 -16.87
CA PRO A 228 -11.57 -29.06 -16.16
C PRO A 228 -10.57 -29.51 -15.08
N THR A 229 -9.28 -29.54 -15.39
CA THR A 229 -8.25 -29.70 -14.35
C THR A 229 -7.96 -28.37 -13.66
N GLY A 230 -8.66 -28.15 -12.54
CA GLY A 230 -7.93 -28.14 -11.27
C GLY A 230 -7.89 -26.86 -10.44
N LEU A 231 -8.41 -25.70 -10.90
CA LEU A 231 -8.31 -24.47 -10.11
C LEU A 231 -9.49 -23.51 -10.30
N ARG A 232 -10.13 -23.12 -9.20
CA ARG A 232 -11.17 -22.09 -9.14
C ARG A 232 -10.68 -20.89 -8.33
N VAL A 233 -10.72 -19.72 -8.93
CA VAL A 233 -10.36 -18.44 -8.32
C VAL A 233 -11.62 -17.66 -7.98
N ALA A 234 -11.70 -17.13 -6.76
CA ALA A 234 -12.74 -16.20 -6.33
C ALA A 234 -12.10 -14.99 -5.65
N VAL A 235 -12.59 -13.78 -5.94
CA VAL A 235 -12.14 -12.54 -5.31
C VAL A 235 -13.26 -11.88 -4.52
N ASP A 236 -13.02 -11.65 -3.23
CA ASP A 236 -13.86 -10.83 -2.37
C ASP A 236 -13.63 -9.34 -2.70
N HIS A 237 -14.56 -8.76 -3.45
CA HIS A 237 -14.50 -7.37 -3.88
C HIS A 237 -14.66 -6.37 -2.72
N ALA A 238 -15.31 -6.74 -1.61
CA ALA A 238 -15.44 -5.88 -0.44
C ALA A 238 -14.10 -5.73 0.30
N ARG A 239 -13.26 -6.77 0.26
CA ARG A 239 -11.91 -6.74 0.84
C ARG A 239 -10.86 -6.22 -0.13
N CYS A 240 -11.07 -6.32 -1.44
CA CYS A 240 -10.11 -5.88 -2.43
C CYS A 240 -9.87 -4.36 -2.34
N ARG A 241 -8.60 -3.95 -2.21
CA ARG A 241 -8.19 -2.53 -2.17
C ARG A 241 -7.39 -2.10 -3.41
N HIS A 242 -7.45 -2.89 -4.47
CA HIS A 242 -6.92 -2.55 -5.80
C HIS A 242 -5.42 -2.20 -5.85
N PHE A 243 -4.60 -2.76 -4.94
CA PHE A 243 -3.14 -2.63 -4.94
C PHE A 243 -2.45 -3.22 -6.17
N ALA A 244 -3.17 -3.98 -7.01
CA ALA A 244 -2.69 -4.60 -8.25
C ALA A 244 -1.52 -5.59 -8.13
N LEU A 245 -1.10 -5.97 -6.91
CA LEU A 245 -0.04 -6.96 -6.69
C LEU A 245 -0.35 -8.33 -7.34
N CYS A 246 -1.63 -8.69 -7.42
CA CYS A 246 -2.07 -9.90 -8.10
C CYS A 246 -1.80 -9.87 -9.61
N GLN A 247 -1.93 -8.70 -10.24
CA GLN A 247 -1.60 -8.51 -11.65
C GLN A 247 -0.10 -8.60 -11.90
N ASP A 248 0.76 -8.13 -10.99
CA ASP A 248 2.21 -8.28 -11.15
C ASP A 248 2.65 -9.76 -11.07
N GLN A 249 1.97 -10.57 -10.26
CA GLN A 249 2.30 -11.99 -10.10
C GLN A 249 1.73 -12.87 -11.20
N ALA A 250 0.50 -12.58 -11.63
CA ALA A 250 -0.22 -13.38 -12.61
C ALA A 250 -0.95 -12.47 -13.61
N PRO A 251 -0.21 -11.75 -14.48
CA PRO A 251 -0.79 -10.75 -15.40
C PRO A 251 -1.72 -11.33 -16.45
N LYS A 252 -1.58 -12.63 -16.76
CA LYS A 252 -2.50 -13.35 -17.66
C LYS A 252 -3.85 -13.65 -16.99
N VAL A 253 -3.88 -13.76 -15.66
CA VAL A 253 -5.08 -14.15 -14.89
C VAL A 253 -5.77 -12.94 -14.27
N PHE A 254 -5.04 -11.95 -13.77
CA PHE A 254 -5.58 -10.79 -13.08
C PHE A 254 -5.25 -9.50 -13.85
N ARG A 255 -6.26 -8.67 -14.09
CA ARG A 255 -6.11 -7.36 -14.72
C ARG A 255 -6.96 -6.35 -13.98
N VAL A 256 -6.33 -5.34 -13.39
CA VAL A 256 -7.04 -4.21 -12.84
C VAL A 256 -7.26 -3.19 -13.96
N LEU A 257 -8.50 -2.74 -14.15
CA LEU A 257 -8.91 -1.75 -15.14
C LEU A 257 -8.66 -0.32 -14.64
N ASP A 258 -8.68 0.66 -15.52
CA ASP A 258 -8.39 2.06 -15.19
C ASP A 258 -9.42 2.68 -14.23
N ASP A 259 -10.67 2.22 -14.32
CA ASP A 259 -11.74 2.56 -13.37
C ASP A 259 -11.50 1.98 -11.96
N GLY A 260 -10.53 1.09 -11.80
CA GLY A 260 -10.17 0.45 -10.53
C GLY A 260 -10.74 -0.96 -10.37
N ARG A 261 -11.67 -1.40 -11.20
CA ARG A 261 -12.26 -2.76 -11.10
C ARG A 261 -11.24 -3.83 -11.44
N LEU A 262 -11.26 -4.94 -10.72
CA LEU A 262 -10.45 -6.12 -11.02
C LEU A 262 -11.23 -7.07 -11.95
N ARG A 263 -10.68 -7.35 -13.12
CA ARG A 263 -11.08 -8.49 -13.97
C ARG A 263 -10.13 -9.66 -13.74
N TYR A 264 -10.67 -10.87 -13.70
CA TYR A 264 -9.86 -12.07 -13.56
C TYR A 264 -10.52 -13.30 -14.18
N ALA A 265 -9.71 -14.29 -14.60
CA ALA A 265 -10.22 -15.59 -15.02
C ALA A 265 -10.60 -16.44 -13.80
N ARG A 266 -11.88 -16.86 -13.73
CA ARG A 266 -12.38 -17.71 -12.63
C ARG A 266 -11.81 -19.13 -12.68
N ASN A 267 -11.59 -19.65 -13.88
CA ASN A 267 -11.00 -20.96 -14.13
C ASN A 267 -9.78 -20.75 -15.04
N PRO A 268 -8.62 -20.32 -14.50
CA PRO A 268 -7.41 -20.11 -15.28
C PRO A 268 -6.81 -21.46 -15.72
N ASP A 269 -6.04 -21.42 -16.80
CA ASP A 269 -5.32 -22.59 -17.32
C ASP A 269 -4.38 -23.21 -16.26
N ALA A 270 -4.19 -24.53 -16.33
CA ALA A 270 -3.43 -25.27 -15.33
C ALA A 270 -1.97 -24.80 -15.19
N ASP A 271 -1.36 -24.30 -16.27
CA ASP A 271 -0.01 -23.73 -16.29
C ASP A 271 0.11 -22.43 -15.46
N GLN A 272 -1.01 -21.72 -15.23
CA GLN A 272 -1.06 -20.51 -14.42
C GLN A 272 -1.16 -20.77 -12.92
N THR A 273 -1.38 -22.03 -12.50
CA THR A 273 -1.57 -22.42 -11.09
C THR A 273 -0.51 -21.86 -10.13
N PRO A 274 0.81 -21.95 -10.42
CA PRO A 274 1.83 -21.41 -9.53
C PRO A 274 1.73 -19.89 -9.35
N GLN A 275 1.43 -19.17 -10.44
CA GLN A 275 1.32 -17.71 -10.45
C GLN A 275 0.03 -17.25 -9.75
N VAL A 276 -1.08 -17.99 -9.88
CA VAL A 276 -2.34 -17.72 -9.18
C VAL A 276 -2.19 -17.91 -7.67
N HIS A 277 -1.52 -18.98 -7.24
CA HIS A 277 -1.20 -19.15 -5.83
C HIS A 277 -0.24 -18.06 -5.33
N ALA A 278 0.74 -17.63 -6.14
CA ALA A 278 1.59 -16.49 -5.82
C ALA A 278 0.77 -15.19 -5.67
N ALA A 279 -0.16 -14.93 -6.59
CA ALA A 279 -1.07 -13.78 -6.55
C ALA A 279 -1.92 -13.78 -5.25
N ALA A 280 -2.48 -14.93 -4.88
CA ALA A 280 -3.22 -15.09 -3.62
C ALA A 280 -2.33 -14.91 -2.39
N ARG A 281 -1.07 -15.35 -2.48
CA ARG A 281 0.00 -15.13 -1.48
C ARG A 281 0.65 -13.75 -1.55
N VAL A 282 0.25 -12.82 -2.41
CA VAL A 282 0.72 -11.42 -2.33
C VAL A 282 -0.41 -10.42 -2.10
N CYS A 283 -1.67 -10.88 -2.01
CA CYS A 283 -2.85 -10.06 -1.74
C CYS A 283 -2.92 -9.58 -0.26
N PRO A 284 -2.57 -8.33 0.07
CA PRO A 284 -2.44 -7.87 1.46
C PRO A 284 -3.78 -7.91 2.23
N MET A 285 -4.89 -7.80 1.51
CA MET A 285 -6.24 -7.81 2.07
C MET A 285 -6.82 -9.21 2.22
N ARG A 286 -6.13 -10.24 1.71
CA ARG A 286 -6.59 -11.63 1.61
C ARG A 286 -7.94 -11.74 0.92
N ALA A 287 -8.07 -11.02 -0.20
CA ALA A 287 -9.30 -10.99 -1.00
C ALA A 287 -9.39 -12.19 -1.96
N ILE A 288 -8.28 -12.85 -2.30
CA ILE A 288 -8.25 -13.94 -3.30
C ILE A 288 -8.35 -15.28 -2.58
N ARG A 289 -9.35 -16.08 -2.96
CA ARG A 289 -9.51 -17.49 -2.60
C ARG A 289 -9.19 -18.35 -3.82
N VAL A 290 -8.46 -19.43 -3.60
CA VAL A 290 -8.06 -20.37 -4.63
C VAL A 290 -8.43 -21.75 -4.11
N ASN A 291 -9.36 -22.42 -4.79
CA ASN A 291 -9.82 -23.76 -4.45
C ASN A 291 -9.44 -24.72 -5.59
N SER A 292 -9.11 -25.96 -5.27
CA SER A 292 -9.07 -27.02 -6.27
C SER A 292 -10.49 -27.24 -6.83
N ALA A 293 -10.60 -27.53 -8.12
CA ALA A 293 -11.90 -27.71 -8.77
C ALA A 293 -12.72 -28.90 -8.19
N ASP A 294 -12.08 -29.77 -7.41
CA ASP A 294 -12.63 -31.04 -6.92
C ASP A 294 -13.30 -30.97 -5.53
N THR A 295 -13.69 -29.79 -5.05
CA THR A 295 -14.42 -29.67 -3.78
C THR A 295 -15.75 -28.94 -3.96
N GLU A 296 -16.65 -29.58 -4.70
CA GLU A 296 -18.07 -29.38 -4.48
C GLU A 296 -18.44 -30.17 -3.22
N VAL A 297 -18.44 -29.52 -2.05
CA VAL A 297 -19.15 -30.09 -0.90
C VAL A 297 -20.63 -29.99 -1.25
N PRO A 298 -21.37 -31.11 -1.35
CA PRO A 298 -22.80 -31.06 -1.62
C PRO A 298 -23.46 -30.23 -0.51
N VAL A 299 -24.10 -29.12 -0.87
CA VAL A 299 -25.01 -28.44 0.05
C VAL A 299 -26.16 -29.42 0.28
N PRO A 300 -26.36 -29.97 1.50
CA PRO A 300 -27.47 -30.88 1.74
C PRO A 300 -28.78 -30.13 1.44
N PRO A 301 -29.73 -30.77 0.74
CA PRO A 301 -31.01 -30.13 0.43
C PRO A 301 -31.68 -29.67 1.73
N ALA A 302 -32.19 -28.43 1.72
CA ALA A 302 -32.94 -27.88 2.84
C ALA A 302 -34.08 -28.84 3.23
N PRO A 303 -34.34 -29.06 4.54
CA PRO A 303 -35.38 -29.95 4.97
C PRO A 303 -36.74 -29.46 4.45
N VAL A 304 -37.39 -30.32 3.66
CA VAL A 304 -38.75 -30.11 3.19
C VAL A 304 -39.66 -30.04 4.42
N SER A 305 -40.18 -28.85 4.74
CA SER A 305 -41.19 -28.72 5.79
C SER A 305 -42.45 -29.46 5.35
N ALA A 306 -42.78 -30.52 6.08
CA ALA A 306 -44.00 -31.28 5.86
C ALA A 306 -45.21 -30.37 6.09
N ARG A 307 -46.04 -30.26 5.05
CA ARG A 307 -47.34 -29.60 5.09
C ARG A 307 -48.20 -30.22 6.20
N HIS A 308 -48.60 -29.42 7.18
CA HIS A 308 -49.71 -29.78 8.04
C HIS A 308 -51.02 -29.36 7.36
N ARG A 309 -51.70 -30.32 6.72
CA ARG A 309 -53.11 -30.18 6.37
C ARG A 309 -53.91 -30.35 7.66
N ALA A 310 -54.43 -29.25 8.20
CA ALA A 310 -55.50 -29.30 9.18
C ALA A 310 -56.84 -29.59 8.47
N ARG A 311 -57.63 -30.43 9.11
CA ARG A 311 -59.00 -30.84 8.75
C ARG A 311 -59.96 -29.67 8.75
#